data_AF-A0A962Z0G3-F1
#
_entry.id   AF-A0A962Z0G3-F1
#
_cell.length_a   1.000
_cell.length_b   1.000
_cell.length_c   1.000
_cell.angle_alpha   90.00
_cell.angle_beta   90.00
_cell.angle_gamma   90.00
#
_symmetry.space_group_name_H-M   'P 1'
#
loop_
_entity.id
_entity.type
_entity.pdbx_description
1 polymer ?
#
loop_
_entity_poly.entity_id
_entity_poly.type
_entity_poly.pdbx_seq_one_letter_code
_entity_poly.pdbx_strand_id
1 'polypeptide(L)' 'VRRGDPLMLVEAMKMEHSICAPFDGEVREICFAVGDQVEEGSELLLLEPAE' A
#
# COMPACT_ATOMS: atom_id res chain seq x y z
N VAL A 1 0.34 9.14 -7.81
CA VAL A 1 1.45 8.15 -7.77
C VAL A 1 1.60 7.53 -9.14
N ARG A 2 2.81 7.10 -9.51
CA ARG A 2 3.07 6.41 -10.78
C ARG A 2 3.20 4.91 -10.55
N ARG A 3 2.96 4.13 -11.60
CA ARG A 3 3.17 2.68 -11.61
C ARG A 3 4.59 2.35 -11.17
N GLY A 4 4.69 1.44 -10.22
CA GLY A 4 5.95 0.99 -9.64
C GLY A 4 6.43 1.82 -8.45
N ASP A 5 5.83 2.98 -8.18
CA ASP A 5 6.17 3.77 -6.98
C ASP A 5 5.82 2.96 -5.72
N PRO A 6 6.71 2.90 -4.72
CA PRO A 6 6.40 2.27 -3.44
C PRO A 6 5.33 3.08 -2.70
N LEU A 7 4.29 2.40 -2.24
CA LEU A 7 3.16 3.02 -1.53
C LEU A 7 3.23 2.76 -0.02
N MET A 8 3.54 1.52 0.37
CA MET A 8 3.62 1.09 1.76
C MET A 8 4.72 0.05 1.95
N LEU A 9 5.25 -0.02 3.17
CA LEU A 9 6.13 -1.07 3.64
C LEU A 9 5.39 -1.85 4.73
N VAL A 10 5.32 -3.17 4.58
CA VAL A 10 4.73 -4.07 5.57
C VAL A 10 5.83 -4.94 6.14
N GLU A 11 6.03 -4.88 7.45
CA GLU A 11 6.96 -5.78 8.14
C GLU A 11 6.26 -7.10 8.45
N ALA A 12 6.78 -8.20 7.91
CA ALA A 12 6.34 -9.55 8.23
C ALA A 12 7.56 -10.47 8.35
N MET A 13 7.57 -11.34 9.37
CA MET A 13 8.62 -12.35 9.57
C MET A 13 10.07 -11.78 9.56
N LYS A 14 10.27 -10.59 10.15
CA LYS A 14 11.55 -9.84 10.16
C LYS A 14 12.03 -9.38 8.78
N MET A 15 11.11 -9.29 7.82
CA MET A 15 11.36 -8.81 6.47
C MET A 15 10.39 -7.68 6.15
N GLU A 16 10.86 -6.71 5.37
CA GLU A 16 10.04 -5.65 4.84
C GLU A 16 9.54 -6.05 3.44
N HIS A 17 8.23 -5.94 3.24
CA HIS A 17 7.57 -6.16 1.96
C HIS A 17 7.08 -4.82 1.43
N SER A 18 7.60 -4.41 0.27
CA SER A 18 7.16 -3.19 -0.40
C SER A 18 5.93 -3.46 -1.25
N ILE A 19 4.86 -2.70 -0.98
CA ILE A 19 3.66 -2.68 -1.80
C ILE A 19 3.79 -1.51 -2.76
N CYS A 20 3.92 -1.82 -4.05
CA CYS A 20 4.09 -0.82 -5.10
C CYS A 20 2.78 -0.57 -5.86
N ALA A 21 2.64 0.62 -6.42
CA ALA A 21 1.49 0.99 -7.25
C ALA A 21 1.43 0.11 -8.52
N PRO A 22 0.34 -0.62 -8.76
CA PRO A 22 0.21 -1.47 -9.95
C PRO A 22 0.01 -0.66 -11.25
N PHE A 23 -0.46 0.58 -11.15
CA PHE A 23 -0.74 1.51 -12.25
C PHE A 23 -0.57 2.97 -11.78
N ASP A 24 -0.64 3.91 -12.73
CA ASP A 24 -0.67 5.35 -12.45
C ASP A 24 -2.03 5.73 -11.85
N GLY A 25 -2.02 6.41 -10.70
CA GLY A 25 -3.25 6.63 -9.95
C GLY A 25 -3.18 7.66 -8.83
N GLU A 26 -4.29 7.82 -8.13
CA GLU A 26 -4.43 8.67 -6.95
C GLU A 26 -4.83 7.82 -5.74
N VAL A 27 -4.11 7.99 -4.63
CA VAL A 27 -4.42 7.32 -3.36
C VAL A 27 -5.59 8.06 -2.73
N ARG A 28 -6.73 7.38 -2.59
CA ARG A 28 -7.96 7.95 -2.00
C ARG A 28 -8.03 7.80 -0.51
N GLU A 29 -7.55 6.67 -0.01
CA GLU A 29 -7.65 6.31 1.40
C GLU A 29 -6.46 5.43 1.82
N ILE A 30 -6.02 5.59 3.06
CA ILE A 30 -5.03 4.72 3.71
C ILE A 30 -5.72 4.17 4.96
N CYS A 31 -5.85 2.85 5.03
CA CYS A 31 -6.65 2.19 6.07
C CYS A 31 -5.89 1.96 7.38
N PHE A 32 -4.57 2.20 7.40
CA PHE A 32 -3.68 1.90 8.53
C PHE A 32 -2.70 3.04 8.81
N ALA A 33 -2.37 3.21 10.09
CA ALA A 33 -1.28 4.07 10.52
C ALA A 33 0.05 3.30 10.60
N VAL A 34 1.16 4.04 10.69
CA VAL A 34 2.49 3.47 10.87
C VAL A 34 2.55 2.71 12.20
N GLY A 35 2.94 1.43 12.14
CA GLY A 35 3.06 0.56 13.31
C GLY A 35 1.80 -0.24 13.63
N ASP A 36 0.69 -0.01 12.92
CA ASP A 36 -0.51 -0.82 13.08
C ASP A 36 -0.28 -2.25 12.60
N GLN A 37 -0.91 -3.21 13.28
CA GLN A 37 -0.86 -4.60 12.89
C GLN A 37 -1.88 -4.86 11.78
N VAL A 38 -1.42 -5.54 10.73
CA VAL A 38 -2.21 -5.88 9.55
C VAL A 38 -2.37 -7.39 9.46
N GLU A 39 -3.59 -7.86 9.19
CA GLU A 39 -3.88 -9.28 8.94
C GLU A 39 -3.83 -9.60 7.45
N GLU A 40 -3.50 -10.84 7.10
CA GLU A 40 -3.50 -11.31 5.71
C GLU A 40 -4.90 -11.13 5.08
N GLY A 41 -4.93 -10.52 3.89
CA GLY A 41 -6.17 -10.24 3.17
C GLY A 41 -6.85 -8.91 3.52
N SER A 42 -6.28 -8.13 4.46
CA SER A 42 -6.80 -6.79 4.78
C SER A 42 -6.60 -5.80 3.63
N GLU A 43 -7.58 -4.91 3.42
CA GLU A 43 -7.45 -3.80 2.49
C GLU A 43 -6.54 -2.71 3.07
N LEU A 44 -5.38 -2.48 2.46
CA LEU A 44 -4.36 -1.57 2.99
C LEU A 44 -4.63 -0.09 2.67
N LEU A 45 -5.05 0.16 1.43
CA LEU A 45 -5.31 1.49 0.87
C LEU A 45 -6.25 1.37 -0.34
N LEU A 46 -6.90 2.47 -0.69
CA LEU A 46 -7.67 2.60 -1.92
C LEU A 46 -6.87 3.40 -2.96
N LEU A 47 -6.62 2.79 -4.12
CA LEU A 47 -5.95 3.42 -5.26
C LEU A 47 -6.89 3.45 -6.47
N GLU A 48 -7.16 4.65 -6.98
CA GLU A 48 -7.95 4.84 -8.20
C GLU A 48 -7.04 5.16 -9.39
N PRO A 49 -7.32 4.65 -10.61
CA PRO A 49 -6.60 5.04 -11.81
C PRO A 49 -6.70 6.55 -12.05
N ALA A 50 -5.59 7.16 -12.49
CA ALA A 50 -5.62 8.53 -12.96
C ALA A 50 -6.31 8.58 -14.33
N GLU A 51 -7.27 9.48 -14.51
CA GLU A 51 -7.86 9.78 -15.83
C GLU A 51 -6.85 10.43 -16.78
#